data_AF-A0A420G710-F1
#
_entry.id   AF-A0A420G710-F1
#
_cell.length_a   1.000
_cell.length_b   1.000
_cell.length_c   1.000
_cell.angle_alpha   90.00
_cell.angle_beta   90.00
_cell.angle_gamma   90.00
#
_symmetry.space_group_name_H-M   'P 1'
#
loop_
_entity.id
_entity.type
_entity.pdbx_description
1 polymer ?
#
loop_
_entity_poly.entity_id
_entity_poly.type
_entity_poly.pdbx_seq_one_letter_code
_entity_poly.pdbx_strand_id
1 'polypeptide(L)'
;MIQRNYNRIFRATLATIFTLILFSNCKIFQGPDLTKIQVGMTKAQVIQKLGKPDAIVAAKKYQEGILEIYEYNTSQLENPVDSASGFRQYWLHFFNDELQEWGTKRNYSPREYDHYYEKYRRRH
;
A
#
# COMPACT_ATOMS: atom_id res chain seq x y z
N MET A 1 -57.97 4.71 -0.61
CA MET A 1 -56.96 5.78 -0.80
C MET A 1 -55.77 5.64 0.17
N ILE A 2 -55.99 5.22 1.43
CA ILE A 2 -54.96 5.09 2.48
C ILE A 2 -53.85 4.05 2.17
N GLN A 3 -54.22 2.88 1.65
CA GLN A 3 -53.28 1.77 1.40
C GLN A 3 -52.27 2.06 0.26
N ARG A 4 -52.63 2.93 -0.68
CA ARG A 4 -51.77 3.35 -1.80
C ARG A 4 -50.68 4.33 -1.35
N ASN A 5 -50.97 5.14 -0.32
CA ASN A 5 -49.97 6.00 0.33
C ASN A 5 -49.03 5.21 1.24
N TYR A 6 -49.53 4.18 1.94
CA TYR A 6 -48.70 3.30 2.75
C TYR A 6 -47.63 2.57 1.92
N ASN A 7 -48.00 2.04 0.75
CA ASN A 7 -47.06 1.40 -0.16
C ASN A 7 -46.04 2.37 -0.78
N ARG A 8 -46.39 3.65 -0.97
CA ARG A 8 -45.44 4.68 -1.44
C ARG A 8 -44.45 5.07 -0.34
N ILE A 9 -44.95 5.26 0.88
CA ILE A 9 -44.11 5.57 2.06
C ILE A 9 -43.17 4.39 2.33
N PHE A 10 -43.69 3.17 2.41
CA PHE A 10 -42.89 1.96 2.64
C PHE A 10 -41.78 1.76 1.59
N ARG A 11 -42.08 1.97 0.30
CA ARG A 11 -41.09 1.91 -0.78
C ARG A 11 -40.03 3.00 -0.66
N ALA A 12 -40.42 4.21 -0.27
CA ALA A 12 -39.49 5.30 -0.05
C ALA A 12 -38.56 5.00 1.16
N THR A 13 -39.10 4.49 2.26
CA THR A 13 -38.32 4.12 3.44
C THR A 13 -37.32 3.01 3.13
N LEU A 14 -37.75 1.98 2.37
CA LEU A 14 -36.90 0.88 1.95
C LEU A 14 -35.74 1.36 1.06
N ALA A 15 -36.03 2.28 0.12
CA ALA A 15 -35.02 2.87 -0.74
C ALA A 15 -34.01 3.68 0.07
N THR A 16 -34.45 4.51 1.02
CA THR A 16 -33.56 5.32 1.87
C THR A 16 -32.64 4.45 2.72
N ILE A 17 -33.15 3.37 3.33
CA ILE A 17 -32.35 2.43 4.13
C ILE A 17 -31.32 1.73 3.24
N PHE A 18 -31.72 1.27 2.05
CA PHE A 18 -30.80 0.64 1.11
C PHE A 18 -29.69 1.58 0.67
N THR A 19 -30.01 2.86 0.40
CA THR A 19 -29.01 3.88 0.06
C THR A 19 -28.04 4.12 1.22
N LEU A 20 -28.50 4.20 2.47
CA LEU A 20 -27.64 4.39 3.64
C LEU A 20 -26.67 3.22 3.87
N ILE A 21 -27.08 1.98 3.56
CA ILE A 21 -26.22 0.79 3.65
C ILE A 21 -25.12 0.82 2.57
N LEU A 22 -25.38 1.40 1.39
CA LEU A 22 -24.39 1.49 0.33
C LEU A 22 -23.26 2.51 0.62
N PHE A 23 -23.53 3.53 1.44
CA PHE A 23 -22.54 4.58 1.76
C PHE A 23 -21.74 4.35 3.05
N SER A 24 -22.06 3.32 3.85
CA SER A 24 -21.41 3.08 5.15
C SER A 24 -20.01 2.45 5.06
N ASN A 25 -19.54 2.07 3.86
CA ASN A 25 -18.22 1.45 3.67
C ASN A 25 -17.14 2.41 3.13
N CYS A 26 -17.31 3.72 3.28
CA CYS A 26 -16.25 4.67 2.94
C CYS A 26 -15.15 4.63 4.03
N LYS A 27 -14.22 3.67 3.92
CA LYS A 27 -13.00 3.67 4.73
C LYS A 27 -12.08 4.78 4.24
N ILE A 28 -11.79 5.74 5.11
CA ILE A 28 -10.78 6.78 4.89
C ILE A 28 -9.42 6.09 4.68
N PHE A 29 -8.75 6.37 3.57
CA PHE A 29 -7.45 5.79 3.24
C PHE A 29 -6.36 6.37 4.16
N GLN A 30 -5.81 5.54 5.05
CA GLN A 30 -4.77 5.95 6.02
C GLN A 30 -3.35 5.51 5.60
N GLY A 31 -3.18 4.85 4.45
CA GLY A 31 -1.90 4.27 4.01
C GLY A 31 -1.56 2.94 4.72
N PRO A 32 -0.46 2.28 4.34
CA PRO A 32 -0.01 1.03 4.95
C PRO A 32 0.42 1.23 6.40
N ASP A 33 0.04 0.29 7.27
CA ASP A 33 0.53 0.22 8.65
C ASP A 33 1.77 -0.66 8.72
N LEU A 34 2.95 -0.04 8.61
CA LEU A 34 4.24 -0.73 8.56
C LEU A 34 4.62 -1.41 9.88
N THR A 35 3.93 -1.15 10.99
CA THR A 35 4.17 -1.84 12.27
C THR A 35 3.81 -3.33 12.21
N LYS A 36 3.07 -3.74 11.18
CA LYS A 36 2.63 -5.13 10.98
C LYS A 36 3.68 -6.02 10.34
N ILE A 37 4.71 -5.45 9.73
CA ILE A 37 5.74 -6.18 8.97
C ILE A 37 7.08 -6.16 9.70
N GLN A 38 7.93 -7.15 9.40
CA GLN A 38 9.27 -7.29 9.96
C GLN A 38 10.22 -7.75 8.85
N VAL A 39 11.50 -7.38 8.99
CA VAL A 39 12.57 -7.92 8.14
C VAL A 39 12.55 -9.46 8.20
N GLY A 40 12.78 -10.11 7.06
CA GLY A 40 12.69 -11.56 6.89
C GLY A 40 11.33 -12.08 6.40
N MET A 41 10.30 -11.24 6.36
CA MET A 41 8.99 -11.64 5.81
C MET A 41 9.04 -11.83 4.30
N THR A 42 8.26 -12.78 3.77
CA THR A 42 8.13 -12.95 2.33
C THR A 42 7.27 -11.87 1.68
N LYS A 43 7.37 -11.66 0.36
CA LYS A 43 6.47 -10.73 -0.36
C LYS A 43 5.00 -11.08 -0.12
N ALA A 44 4.66 -12.37 -0.13
CA ALA A 44 3.29 -12.82 0.11
C ALA A 44 2.79 -12.46 1.51
N GLN A 45 3.63 -12.63 2.54
CA GLN A 45 3.29 -12.25 3.93
C GLN A 45 3.12 -10.73 4.07
N VAL A 46 3.99 -9.94 3.44
CA VAL A 46 3.88 -8.48 3.44
C VAL A 46 2.58 -8.03 2.77
N ILE A 47 2.27 -8.58 1.58
CA ILE A 47 1.02 -8.26 0.85
C ILE A 47 -0.21 -8.65 1.67
N GLN A 48 -0.17 -9.78 2.39
CA GLN A 48 -1.27 -10.19 3.25
C GLN A 48 -1.55 -9.17 4.37
N LYS A 49 -0.50 -8.53 4.89
CA LYS A 49 -0.61 -7.60 6.02
C LYS A 49 -0.87 -6.15 5.62
N LEU A 50 -0.27 -5.70 4.53
CA LEU A 50 -0.33 -4.31 4.06
C LEU A 50 -1.28 -4.10 2.88
N GLY A 51 -1.67 -5.18 2.19
CA GLY A 51 -2.30 -5.12 0.88
C GLY A 51 -1.28 -5.06 -0.25
N LYS A 52 -1.78 -4.99 -1.49
CA LYS A 52 -0.95 -4.86 -2.68
C LYS A 52 -0.18 -3.53 -2.66
N PRO A 53 1.05 -3.49 -3.19
CA PRO A 53 1.78 -2.24 -3.37
C PRO A 53 1.09 -1.35 -4.41
N ASP A 54 1.36 -0.05 -4.33
CA ASP A 54 0.91 0.91 -5.33
C ASP A 54 1.73 0.81 -6.61
N ALA A 55 3.03 0.50 -6.49
CA ALA A 55 3.91 0.26 -7.63
C ALA A 55 5.06 -0.71 -7.27
N ILE A 56 5.60 -1.35 -8.31
CA ILE A 56 6.91 -2.02 -8.25
C ILE A 56 7.88 -1.08 -8.96
N VAL A 57 8.71 -0.37 -8.20
CA VAL A 57 9.57 0.71 -8.74
C VAL A 57 10.87 0.20 -9.34
N ALA A 58 11.31 -0.97 -8.90
CA ALA A 58 12.43 -1.70 -9.50
C ALA A 58 12.22 -3.20 -9.36
N ALA A 59 12.61 -3.94 -10.39
CA ALA A 59 12.72 -5.39 -10.37
C ALA A 59 13.91 -5.77 -11.26
N LYS A 60 14.99 -6.25 -10.67
CA LYS A 60 16.24 -6.54 -11.38
C LYS A 60 16.81 -7.88 -10.95
N LYS A 61 17.11 -8.73 -11.94
CA LYS A 61 17.78 -10.00 -11.75
C LYS A 61 19.29 -9.79 -11.78
N TYR A 62 19.97 -10.39 -10.81
CA TYR A 62 21.41 -10.48 -10.69
C TYR A 62 21.84 -11.96 -10.66
N GLN A 63 23.13 -12.22 -10.54
CA GLN A 63 23.68 -13.58 -10.55
C GLN A 63 23.27 -14.36 -9.28
N GLU A 64 23.19 -13.71 -8.13
CA GLU A 64 22.89 -14.32 -6.83
C GLU A 64 21.40 -14.25 -6.46
N GLY A 65 20.58 -13.52 -7.23
CA GLY A 65 19.19 -13.35 -6.87
C GLY A 65 18.44 -12.27 -7.62
N ILE A 66 17.21 -12.03 -7.17
CA ILE A 66 16.32 -10.99 -7.72
C ILE A 66 16.08 -9.94 -6.64
N LEU A 67 16.39 -8.68 -6.98
CA LEU A 67 16.04 -7.51 -6.18
C LEU A 67 14.73 -6.93 -6.70
N GLU A 68 13.77 -6.71 -5.80
CA GLU A 68 12.52 -6.00 -6.09
C GLU A 68 12.27 -4.92 -5.06
N ILE A 69 11.72 -3.79 -5.49
CA ILE A 69 11.41 -2.66 -4.61
C ILE A 69 9.94 -2.31 -4.80
N TYR A 70 9.17 -2.42 -3.72
CA TYR A 70 7.75 -2.11 -3.70
C TYR A 70 7.53 -0.73 -3.10
N GLU A 71 6.70 0.08 -3.74
CA GLU A 71 6.30 1.40 -3.25
C GLU A 71 4.87 1.33 -2.68
N TYR A 72 4.72 1.91 -1.49
CA TYR A 72 3.42 2.15 -0.87
C TYR A 72 3.24 3.64 -0.55
N ASN A 73 2.12 4.18 -0.97
CA ASN A 73 1.71 5.57 -0.77
C ASN A 73 0.91 5.72 0.51
N THR A 74 1.01 6.90 1.12
CA THR A 74 0.21 7.26 2.29
C THR A 74 -0.56 8.55 2.03
N SER A 75 -1.52 8.87 2.90
CA SER A 75 -2.17 10.18 2.92
C SER A 75 -1.44 11.20 3.80
N GLN A 76 -0.31 10.84 4.42
CA GLN A 76 0.49 11.75 5.22
C GLN A 76 1.25 12.70 4.30
N LEU A 77 1.16 14.01 4.58
CA LEU A 77 1.90 15.01 3.82
C LEU A 77 3.40 14.86 4.05
N GLU A 78 4.18 15.04 2.98
CA GLU A 78 5.63 15.12 3.01
C GLU A 78 6.04 16.44 2.33
N ASN A 79 7.25 16.94 2.64
CA ASN A 79 7.73 18.15 2.00
C ASN A 79 7.79 17.93 0.46
N PRO A 80 7.28 18.86 -0.37
CA PRO A 80 7.32 18.73 -1.83
C PRO A 80 8.73 18.54 -2.40
N VAL A 81 9.77 18.97 -1.68
CA VAL A 81 11.18 18.74 -2.06
C VAL A 81 11.56 17.25 -1.95
N ASP A 82 10.94 16.53 -1.01
CA ASP A 82 11.24 15.13 -0.70
C ASP A 82 10.28 14.15 -1.40
N SER A 83 9.13 14.62 -1.88
CA SER A 83 8.13 13.80 -2.57
C SER A 83 7.44 14.56 -3.70
N ALA A 84 7.56 14.02 -4.92
CA ALA A 84 6.90 14.57 -6.11
C ALA A 84 5.36 14.55 -6.02
N SER A 85 4.79 13.63 -5.22
CA SER A 85 3.33 13.54 -5.02
C SER A 85 2.83 14.46 -3.90
N GLY A 86 3.72 15.07 -3.11
CA GLY A 86 3.38 15.81 -1.88
C GLY A 86 2.98 14.92 -0.71
N PHE A 87 2.95 13.59 -0.90
CA PHE A 87 2.62 12.63 0.13
C PHE A 87 3.80 11.72 0.45
N ARG A 88 3.87 11.24 1.69
CA ARG A 88 4.88 10.30 2.13
C ARG A 88 4.70 8.97 1.41
N GLN A 89 5.80 8.48 0.85
CA GLN A 89 5.90 7.18 0.18
C GLN A 89 6.91 6.32 0.94
N TYR A 90 6.68 5.02 0.97
CA TYR A 90 7.58 4.04 1.58
C TYR A 90 8.08 3.05 0.54
N TRP A 91 9.36 2.72 0.62
CA TRP A 91 9.98 1.70 -0.21
C TRP A 91 10.37 0.50 0.64
N LEU A 92 9.94 -0.69 0.19
CA LEU A 92 10.26 -1.98 0.77
C LEU A 92 11.15 -2.74 -0.21
N HIS A 93 12.34 -3.13 0.24
CA HIS A 93 13.35 -3.81 -0.57
C HIS A 93 13.30 -5.31 -0.29
N PHE A 94 13.05 -6.08 -1.33
CA PHE A 94 13.03 -7.53 -1.29
C PHE A 94 14.21 -8.10 -2.06
N PHE A 95 14.89 -9.08 -1.49
CA PHE A 95 15.90 -9.86 -2.18
C PHE A 95 15.56 -11.34 -2.04
N ASN A 96 15.44 -12.05 -3.16
CA ASN A 96 15.04 -13.47 -3.19
C ASN A 96 13.74 -13.76 -2.41
N ASP A 97 12.70 -12.97 -2.65
CA ASP A 97 11.38 -13.03 -1.99
C ASP A 97 11.37 -12.62 -0.51
N GLU A 98 12.51 -12.29 0.10
CA GLU A 98 12.62 -11.91 1.51
C GLU A 98 12.75 -10.39 1.70
N LEU A 99 11.98 -9.81 2.62
CA LEU A 99 12.03 -8.40 2.97
C LEU A 99 13.34 -8.09 3.71
N GLN A 100 14.23 -7.36 3.07
CA GLN A 100 15.55 -7.02 3.61
C GLN A 100 15.54 -5.73 4.43
N GLU A 101 14.88 -4.69 3.94
CA GLU A 101 14.69 -3.43 4.66
C GLU A 101 13.53 -2.61 4.10
N TRP A 102 13.09 -1.62 4.87
CA TRP A 102 12.06 -0.68 4.46
C TRP A 102 12.22 0.67 5.15
N GLY A 103 11.69 1.72 4.51
CA GLY A 103 11.74 3.06 5.06
C GLY A 103 11.06 4.09 4.17
N THR A 104 11.07 5.35 4.58
CA THR A 104 10.56 6.45 3.75
C THR A 104 11.39 6.58 2.48
N LYS A 105 10.73 6.75 1.33
CA LYS A 105 11.37 6.89 0.01
C LYS A 105 12.52 7.90 0.00
N ARG A 106 12.39 9.03 0.71
CA ARG A 106 13.43 10.06 0.81
C ARG A 106 14.79 9.57 1.35
N ASN A 107 14.80 8.44 2.07
CA ASN A 107 16.03 7.85 2.61
C ASN A 107 16.77 7.01 1.56
N TYR A 108 16.21 6.86 0.36
CA TYR A 108 16.72 6.02 -0.70
C TYR A 108 17.02 6.83 -1.96
N SER A 109 18.17 6.58 -2.57
CA SER A 109 18.52 7.10 -3.89
C SER A 109 17.90 6.24 -4.99
N PRO A 110 17.04 6.78 -5.89
CA PRO A 110 16.46 6.05 -7.02
C PRO A 110 17.47 5.61 -8.08
N ARG A 111 18.71 6.14 -8.03
CA ARG A 111 19.75 5.88 -9.03
C ARG A 111 20.73 4.78 -8.59
N GLU A 112 20.55 4.23 -7.39
CA GLU A 112 21.53 3.37 -6.74
C GLU A 112 20.97 1.98 -6.42
N TYR A 113 20.18 1.40 -7.34
CA TYR A 113 19.66 0.04 -7.15
C TYR A 113 20.78 -1.01 -7.04
N ASP A 114 21.89 -0.80 -7.73
CA ASP A 114 23.06 -1.66 -7.66
C ASP A 114 23.73 -1.63 -6.27
N HIS A 115 23.67 -0.48 -5.58
CA HIS A 115 24.16 -0.37 -4.20
C HIS A 115 23.35 -1.25 -3.23
N TYR A 116 22.02 -1.23 -3.32
CA TYR A 116 21.17 -2.08 -2.49
C TYR A 116 21.43 -3.57 -2.77
N TYR A 117 21.61 -3.92 -4.04
CA TYR A 117 21.99 -5.27 -4.41
C TYR A 117 23.31 -5.71 -3.75
N GLU A 118 24.37 -4.90 -3.86
CA GLU A 118 25.65 -5.22 -3.22
C GLU A 118 25.56 -5.36 -1.70
N LYS A 119 24.69 -4.58 -1.07
CA LYS A 119 24.44 -4.63 0.36
C LYS A 119 23.76 -5.94 0.78
N TYR A 120 22.74 -6.40 0.06
CA TYR A 120 22.00 -7.61 0.44
C TYR A 120 22.75 -8.89 0.13
N ARG A 121 23.49 -8.94 -1.00
CA ARG A 121 24.27 -10.14 -1.35
C ARG A 121 25.36 -10.49 -0.34
N ARG A 122 25.89 -9.50 0.42
CA ARG A 122 26.94 -9.73 1.43
C ARG A 122 26.42 -10.32 2.73
N ARG A 123 25.09 -10.36 2.92
CA ARG A 123 24.43 -10.87 4.14
C ARG A 123 23.98 -12.33 4.02
N HIS A 124 24.11 -12.92 2.84
CA HIS A 124 23.84 -14.32 2.52
C HIS A 124 25.12 -14.98 2.00
#